data_AF-A0A3D5XRI4-F1
#
_entry.id   AF-A0A3D5XRI4-F1
#
_cell.length_a   1.000
_cell.length_b   1.000
_cell.length_c   1.000
_cell.angle_alpha   90.00
_cell.angle_beta   90.00
_cell.angle_gamma   90.00
#
_symmetry.space_group_name_H-M   'P 1'
#
loop_
_entity.id
_entity.type
_entity.pdbx_description
1 polymer ?
#
loop_
_entity_poly.entity_id
_entity_poly.type
_entity_poly.pdbx_seq_one_letter_code
_entity_poly.pdbx_strand_id
1 'polypeptide(L)' 'MVSAVIYAMVIASIYAVLYYLNHKTPVPKGCENLNVKCEGCKISSCELHPSRKIKEEVHD' A
#
# COMPACT_ATOMS: atom_id res chain seq x y z
N MET A 1 -4.91 -26.53 -21.99
CA MET A 1 -4.00 -25.40 -22.25
C MET A 1 -4.78 -24.12 -22.51
N VAL A 2 -5.63 -24.05 -23.54
CA VAL A 2 -6.44 -22.85 -23.86
C VAL A 2 -7.32 -22.38 -22.68
N SER A 3 -8.00 -23.30 -21.99
CA SER A 3 -8.79 -22.97 -20.80
C SER A 3 -7.98 -22.30 -19.69
N ALA A 4 -6.78 -22.81 -19.40
CA ALA A 4 -5.88 -22.23 -18.40
C ALA A 4 -5.43 -20.82 -18.80
N VAL A 5 -5.15 -20.59 -20.09
CA VAL A 5 -4.79 -19.25 -20.61
C VAL A 5 -5.97 -18.28 -20.45
N ILE A 6 -7.20 -18.72 -20.75
CA ILE A 6 -8.41 -17.90 -20.56
C ILE A 6 -8.57 -17.53 -19.08
N TYR A 7 -8.46 -18.50 -18.17
CA TYR A 7 -8.57 -18.22 -16.73
C TYR A 7 -7.48 -17.26 -16.25
N ALA A 8 -6.24 -17.41 -16.71
CA ALA A 8 -5.15 -16.50 -16.37
C ALA A 8 -5.43 -15.06 -16.84
N MET A 9 -5.94 -14.88 -18.06
CA MET A 9 -6.30 -13.57 -18.60
C MET A 9 -7.46 -12.92 -17.84
N VAL A 10 -8.46 -13.72 -17.43
CA VAL A 10 -9.59 -13.24 -16.63
C VAL A 10 -9.10 -12.76 -15.26
N ILE A 11 -8.27 -13.55 -14.57
CA ILE A 11 -7.74 -13.16 -13.24
C ILE A 11 -6.85 -11.91 -13.36
N ALA A 12 -5.98 -11.84 -14.36
CA ALA A 12 -5.10 -10.69 -14.58
C ALA A 12 -5.90 -9.41 -14.86
N SER A 13 -6.97 -9.49 -15.66
CA SER A 13 -7.82 -8.33 -15.96
C SER A 13 -8.62 -7.88 -14.74
N ILE A 14 -9.17 -8.79 -13.94
CA ILE A 14 -9.83 -8.46 -12.67
C ILE A 14 -8.85 -7.77 -11.72
N TYR A 15 -7.64 -8.31 -11.56
CA TYR A 15 -6.60 -7.70 -10.72
C TYR A 15 -6.27 -6.28 -11.19
N ALA A 16 -6.04 -6.07 -12.48
CA ALA A 16 -5.71 -4.76 -13.03
C ALA A 16 -6.83 -3.73 -12.79
N VAL A 17 -8.09 -4.12 -12.96
CA VAL A 17 -9.25 -3.25 -12.69
C VAL A 17 -9.32 -2.90 -11.20
N LEU A 18 -9.22 -3.90 -10.32
CA LEU A 18 -9.26 -3.67 -8.87
C LEU A 18 -8.09 -2.79 -8.42
N TYR A 19 -6.89 -3.02 -8.95
CA TYR A 19 -5.72 -2.21 -8.67
C TYR A 19 -5.94 -0.74 -9.08
N TYR A 20 -6.48 -0.51 -10.28
CA TYR A 20 -6.80 0.83 -10.77
C TYR A 20 -7.84 1.53 -9.90
N LEU A 21 -8.92 0.84 -9.53
CA LEU A 21 -9.97 1.38 -8.68
C LEU A 21 -9.46 1.64 -7.25
N ASN A 22 -8.60 0.77 -6.73
CA ASN A 22 -7.95 0.94 -5.43
C ASN A 22 -7.07 2.20 -5.41
N HIS A 23 -6.28 2.43 -6.46
CA HIS A 23 -5.43 3.64 -6.58
C HIS A 23 -6.24 4.93 -6.75
N LYS A 24 -7.46 4.84 -7.29
CA LYS A 24 -8.39 5.96 -7.35
C LYS A 24 -9.16 6.20 -6.07
N THR A 25 -9.15 5.24 -5.14
CA THR A 25 -9.83 5.40 -3.86
C THR A 25 -9.05 6.44 -3.04
N PRO A 26 -9.62 7.62 -2.78
CA PRO A 26 -8.91 8.64 -2.03
C PRO A 26 -8.60 8.12 -0.63
N VAL A 27 -7.42 8.47 -0.13
CA VAL A 27 -7.05 8.19 1.25
C VAL A 27 -8.14 8.79 2.17
N PRO A 28 -8.69 8.02 3.12
CA PRO A 28 -9.79 8.49 3.96
C PRO A 28 -9.37 9.74 4.75
N LYS A 29 -10.34 10.63 5.00
CA LYS A 29 -10.10 11.87 5.74
C LYS A 29 -9.52 11.55 7.13
N GLY A 30 -8.38 12.14 7.46
CA GLY A 30 -7.69 11.89 8.73
C GLY A 30 -6.74 10.69 8.73
N CYS A 31 -6.59 9.97 7.61
CA CYS A 31 -5.51 9.00 7.46
C CYS A 31 -4.25 9.74 7.01
N GLU A 32 -3.19 9.59 7.79
CA GLU A 32 -1.89 10.22 7.55
C GLU A 32 -1.12 9.41 6.49
N ASN A 33 -0.32 10.07 5.65
CA ASN A 33 0.65 9.36 4.84
C ASN A 33 1.71 8.79 5.78
N LEU A 34 1.57 7.52 6.16
CA LEU A 34 2.46 6.82 7.07
C LEU A 34 3.88 6.78 6.48
N ASN A 35 4.70 7.73 6.89
CA ASN A 35 6.12 7.80 6.63
C ASN A 35 6.84 8.21 7.93
N VAL A 36 8.17 8.17 7.94
CA VAL A 36 8.98 8.52 9.13
C VAL A 36 8.82 9.97 9.61
N LYS A 37 8.18 10.84 8.82
CA LYS A 37 7.86 12.24 9.15
C LYS A 37 6.41 12.40 9.67
N CYS A 38 5.70 11.31 9.91
CA CYS A 38 4.37 11.32 10.52
C CYS A 38 4.42 11.97 11.91
N GLU A 39 3.78 13.12 12.07
CA GLU A 39 3.69 13.86 13.35
C GLU A 39 2.66 13.19 14.29
N GLY A 40 1.79 12.33 13.75
CA GLY A 40 0.65 11.76 14.46
C GLY A 40 0.88 10.43 15.18
N CYS A 41 1.99 9.69 14.97
CA CYS A 41 2.17 8.40 15.66
C CYS A 41 2.54 8.59 17.14
N LYS A 42 1.53 8.86 17.99
CA LYS A 42 1.63 8.99 19.46
C LYS A 42 1.63 7.64 20.19
N ILE A 43 1.49 6.55 19.45
CA ILE A 43 1.46 5.19 19.97
C ILE A 43 2.88 4.62 19.90
N SER A 44 3.51 4.36 21.05
CA SER A 44 4.90 3.88 21.12
C SER A 44 5.12 2.49 20.51
N SER A 45 4.06 1.69 20.36
CA SER A 45 4.10 0.40 19.67
C SER A 45 4.02 0.51 18.14
N CYS A 46 3.84 1.71 17.60
CA CYS A 46 3.82 1.96 16.17
C CYS A 46 5.20 1.71 15.56
N GLU A 47 5.27 0.92 14.48
CA GLU A 47 6.54 0.61 13.82
C GLU A 47 7.22 1.85 13.24
N LEU A 48 6.42 2.84 12.82
CA LEU A 48 6.86 4.14 12.31
C LEU A 48 7.03 5.21 13.40
N HIS A 49 6.95 4.85 14.68
CA HIS A 49 7.13 5.80 15.76
C HIS A 49 8.53 6.45 15.68
N PRO A 50 8.68 7.78 15.86
CA PRO A 50 9.95 8.48 15.68
C PRO A 50 11.06 8.03 16.66
N SER A 51 10.72 7.37 17.76
CA SER A 51 11.72 6.74 18.66
C SER A 51 12.30 5.44 18.11
N ARG A 52 11.69 4.86 17.07
CA ARG A 52 12.24 3.69 16.36
C ARG A 52 13.34 4.21 15.43
N LYS A 53 14.55 3.71 15.63
CA LYS A 53 15.71 3.96 14.75
C LYS A 53 15.47 3.22 13.43
N ILE A 54 14.63 3.75 12.54
CA ILE A 54 14.45 3.21 11.21
C ILE A 54 15.66 3.66 10.39
N LYS A 55 16.46 2.70 9.91
CA LYS A 55 17.45 2.97 8.87
C LYS A 55 16.64 3.29 7.61
N GLU A 56 16.82 4.48 7.05
CA GLU A 56 16.29 4.82 5.73
C GLU A 56 16.94 3.89 4.71
N GLU A 57 16.29 2.78 4.37
CA GLU A 57 16.59 2.02 3.17
C GLU A 57 15.95 2.80 2.02
N VAL A 58 16.74 3.67 1.40
CA VAL A 58 16.44 4.36 0.15
C VAL A 58 16.12 3.31 -0.91
N HIS A 59 14.85 3.22 -1.33
CA HIS A 59 14.46 2.51 -2.53
C HIS A 59 14.45 3.54 -3.68
N ASP A 60 15.48 3.43 -4.53
CA ASP A 60 15.59 4.06 -5.86
C ASP A 60 14.53 3.50 -6.81
#